data_AF-A0A1W1CVC4-F1
#
_entry.id   AF-A0A1W1CVC4-F1
#
_cell.length_a   1.000
_cell.length_b   1.000
_cell.length_c   1.000
_cell.angle_alpha   90.00
_cell.angle_beta   90.00
_cell.angle_gamma   90.00
#
_symmetry.space_group_name_H-M   'P 1'
#
loop_
_entity.id
_entity.type
_entity.pdbx_description
1 polymer ?
#
loop_
_entity_poly.entity_id
_entity_poly.type
_entity_poly.pdbx_seq_one_letter_code
_entity_poly.pdbx_strand_id
1 'polypeptide(L)'
;MEKLLELEGFKEKKAQNLLNAIASAKGCELWRFINALGIEHIGEVASKMIAEAFGLEYADATKEALVAIEGIGDEMAESYLEFMRVNSDTVAELQQILHPVAPAQREEVQENPFKGKTVVLTGTMSEPRPKIKEMLESLGAKVSGSVSKKTDYLIYGEDAGSKYDKAVSFGVDTLTEDEMKNKIGNL
;
A
#
# COMPACT_ATOMS: atom_id res chain seq x y z
N MET A 1 -28.41 25.15 -0.33
CA MET A 1 -29.75 24.60 0.01
C MET A 1 -30.79 25.07 -1.00
N GLU A 2 -30.99 26.37 -1.15
CA GLU A 2 -31.98 26.97 -2.06
C GLU A 2 -31.94 26.38 -3.47
N LYS A 3 -30.77 26.37 -4.11
CA LYS A 3 -30.57 25.75 -5.45
C LYS A 3 -30.96 24.28 -5.55
N LEU A 4 -30.85 23.50 -4.46
CA LEU A 4 -31.22 22.08 -4.48
C LEU A 4 -32.73 21.88 -4.39
N LEU A 5 -33.45 22.78 -3.73
CA LEU A 5 -34.90 22.70 -3.59
C LEU A 5 -35.64 23.07 -4.88
N GLU A 6 -34.96 23.74 -5.81
CA GLU A 6 -35.46 24.04 -7.15
C GLU A 6 -35.45 22.80 -8.07
N LEU A 7 -34.71 21.74 -7.70
CA LEU A 7 -34.59 20.53 -8.52
C LEU A 7 -35.80 19.59 -8.32
N GLU A 8 -36.28 19.01 -9.42
CA GLU A 8 -37.37 18.04 -9.37
C GLU A 8 -37.01 16.83 -8.48
N GLY A 9 -37.93 16.47 -7.57
CA GLY A 9 -37.73 15.36 -6.64
C GLY A 9 -36.77 15.63 -5.47
N PHE A 10 -36.29 16.86 -5.30
CA PHE A 10 -35.51 17.28 -4.13
C PHE A 10 -36.38 17.99 -3.08
N LYS A 11 -36.72 17.25 -2.03
CA LYS A 11 -37.29 17.80 -0.79
C LYS A 11 -36.18 18.09 0.23
N GLU A 12 -36.47 18.90 1.24
CA GLU A 12 -35.52 19.33 2.28
C GLU A 12 -34.64 18.21 2.81
N LYS A 13 -35.23 17.07 3.22
CA LYS A 13 -34.47 15.92 3.74
C LYS A 13 -33.45 15.39 2.73
N LYS A 14 -33.82 15.26 1.46
CA LYS A 14 -32.92 14.75 0.41
C LYS A 14 -31.80 15.75 0.11
N ALA A 15 -32.14 17.03 0.03
CA ALA A 15 -31.16 18.10 -0.16
C ALA A 15 -30.16 18.17 1.01
N GLN A 16 -30.64 18.06 2.26
CA GLN A 16 -29.80 18.03 3.44
C GLN A 16 -28.89 16.80 3.46
N ASN A 17 -29.42 15.62 3.11
CA ASN A 17 -28.60 14.41 3.02
C ASN A 17 -27.47 14.56 2.00
N LEU A 18 -27.73 15.17 0.84
CA LEU A 18 -26.70 15.44 -0.16
C LEU A 18 -25.63 16.41 0.37
N LEU A 19 -26.03 17.52 0.99
CA LEU A 19 -25.10 18.49 1.58
C LEU A 19 -24.24 17.84 2.67
N ASN A 20 -24.84 17.01 3.52
CA ASN A 20 -24.13 16.27 4.56
C ASN A 20 -23.13 15.29 3.94
N ALA A 21 -23.51 14.58 2.87
CA ALA A 21 -22.61 13.66 2.17
C ALA A 21 -21.40 14.40 1.57
N ILE A 22 -21.63 15.54 0.91
CA ILE A 22 -20.55 16.39 0.37
C ILE A 22 -19.64 16.89 1.49
N ALA A 23 -20.21 17.36 2.60
CA ALA A 23 -19.43 17.81 3.75
C ALA A 23 -18.58 16.68 4.35
N SER A 24 -19.14 15.46 4.44
CA SER A 24 -18.44 14.29 4.96
C SER A 24 -17.34 13.74 4.04
N ALA A 25 -17.35 14.11 2.75
CA ALA A 25 -16.30 13.71 1.82
C ALA A 25 -14.98 14.49 2.02
N LYS A 26 -15.02 15.61 2.77
CA LYS A 26 -13.83 16.38 3.11
C LYS A 26 -12.95 15.61 4.10
N GLY A 27 -11.63 15.72 3.96
CA GLY A 27 -10.68 14.98 4.78
C GLY A 27 -10.64 13.48 4.47
N CYS A 28 -11.10 13.08 3.28
CA CYS A 28 -11.02 11.68 2.86
C CYS A 28 -9.56 11.22 2.68
N GLU A 29 -9.35 9.91 2.72
CA GLU A 29 -8.04 9.33 2.42
C GLU A 29 -7.62 9.66 0.98
N LEU A 30 -6.36 10.02 0.76
CA LEU A 30 -5.86 10.42 -0.55
C LEU A 30 -6.12 9.36 -1.65
N TRP A 31 -5.95 8.08 -1.34
CA TRP A 31 -6.21 7.02 -2.32
C TRP A 31 -7.67 6.98 -2.78
N ARG A 32 -8.64 7.37 -1.92
CA ARG A 32 -10.06 7.47 -2.29
C ARG A 32 -10.30 8.66 -3.20
N PHE A 33 -9.62 9.76 -2.93
CA PHE A 33 -9.65 10.93 -3.79
C PHE A 33 -9.12 10.58 -5.20
N ILE A 34 -7.93 9.97 -5.30
CA ILE A 34 -7.33 9.55 -6.58
C ILE A 34 -8.26 8.58 -7.32
N ASN A 35 -8.78 7.57 -6.64
CA ASN A 35 -9.70 6.59 -7.25
C ASN A 35 -11.00 7.24 -7.74
N ALA A 36 -11.50 8.27 -7.05
CA ALA A 36 -12.72 8.97 -7.43
C ALA A 36 -12.55 9.88 -8.66
N LEU A 37 -11.32 10.19 -9.07
CA LEU A 37 -11.04 10.94 -10.31
C LEU A 37 -11.40 10.14 -11.57
N GLY A 38 -11.51 8.80 -11.46
CA GLY A 38 -11.92 7.95 -12.58
C GLY A 38 -10.88 7.85 -13.69
N ILE A 39 -9.60 7.88 -13.33
CA ILE A 39 -8.48 7.75 -14.26
C ILE A 39 -8.50 6.34 -14.89
N GLU A 40 -8.39 6.26 -16.21
CA GLU A 40 -8.38 4.99 -16.93
C GLU A 40 -7.24 4.08 -16.42
N HIS A 41 -7.55 2.79 -16.26
CA HIS A 41 -6.69 1.75 -15.66
C HIS A 41 -6.31 1.94 -14.18
N ILE A 42 -6.57 3.08 -13.54
CA ILE A 42 -6.22 3.32 -12.14
C ILE A 42 -7.40 3.02 -11.22
N GLY A 43 -7.50 1.77 -10.80
CA GLY A 43 -8.48 1.33 -9.79
C GLY A 43 -8.00 1.52 -8.34
N GLU A 44 -8.71 0.92 -7.40
CA GLU A 44 -8.44 1.04 -5.95
C GLU A 44 -7.00 0.67 -5.57
N VAL A 45 -6.47 -0.43 -6.10
CA VAL A 45 -5.13 -0.92 -5.76
C VAL A 45 -4.06 0.06 -6.25
N ALA A 46 -4.13 0.48 -7.50
CA ALA A 46 -3.20 1.44 -8.07
C ALA A 46 -3.30 2.81 -7.37
N SER A 47 -4.51 3.26 -7.04
CA SER A 47 -4.72 4.51 -6.30
C SER A 47 -4.07 4.50 -4.92
N LYS A 48 -4.11 3.36 -4.21
CA LYS A 48 -3.40 3.20 -2.93
C LYS A 48 -1.89 3.25 -3.12
N MET A 49 -1.36 2.54 -4.11
CA MET A 49 0.07 2.54 -4.41
C MET A 49 0.59 3.95 -4.75
N ILE A 50 -0.15 4.70 -5.57
CA ILE A 50 0.19 6.09 -5.94
C ILE A 50 0.12 6.99 -4.70
N ALA A 51 -0.94 6.88 -3.89
CA ALA A 51 -1.07 7.68 -2.67
C ALA A 51 0.07 7.39 -1.67
N GLU A 52 0.47 6.12 -1.53
CA GLU A 52 1.59 5.70 -0.68
C GLU A 52 2.94 6.20 -1.20
N ALA A 53 3.16 6.17 -2.52
CA ALA A 53 4.43 6.54 -3.13
C ALA A 53 4.66 8.06 -3.14
N PHE A 54 3.62 8.86 -3.42
CA PHE A 54 3.78 10.29 -3.69
C PHE A 54 3.15 11.21 -2.64
N GLY A 55 2.26 10.71 -1.78
CA GLY A 55 1.51 11.56 -0.86
C GLY A 55 0.80 12.71 -1.59
N LEU A 56 0.75 13.90 -0.99
CA LEU A 56 0.06 15.06 -1.59
C LEU A 56 0.71 15.59 -2.87
N GLU A 57 1.91 15.11 -3.22
CA GLU A 57 2.61 15.44 -4.48
C GLU A 57 2.23 14.47 -5.62
N TYR A 58 1.18 13.64 -5.44
CA TYR A 58 0.72 12.66 -6.45
C TYR A 58 0.52 13.27 -7.85
N ALA A 59 0.08 14.53 -7.93
CA ALA A 59 -0.16 15.21 -9.20
C ALA A 59 1.13 15.49 -10.00
N ASP A 60 2.28 15.56 -9.32
CA ASP A 60 3.59 15.86 -9.91
C ASP A 60 4.40 14.60 -10.26
N ALA A 61 3.78 13.41 -10.14
CA ALA A 61 4.43 12.14 -10.43
C ALA A 61 4.95 12.08 -11.88
N THR A 62 6.16 11.55 -12.05
CA THR A 62 6.78 11.35 -13.38
C THR A 62 6.50 9.95 -13.91
N LYS A 63 6.66 9.75 -15.24
CA LYS A 63 6.51 8.41 -15.85
C LYS A 63 7.45 7.41 -15.20
N GLU A 64 8.71 7.80 -15.02
CA GLU A 64 9.75 6.95 -14.45
C GLU A 64 9.42 6.53 -13.02
N ALA A 65 8.90 7.45 -12.20
CA ALA A 65 8.52 7.16 -10.83
C ALA A 65 7.28 6.27 -10.75
N LEU A 66 6.29 6.48 -11.63
CA LEU A 66 5.09 5.65 -11.70
C LEU A 66 5.42 4.20 -12.09
N VAL A 67 6.23 4.00 -13.14
CA VAL A 67 6.62 2.66 -13.61
C VAL A 67 7.54 1.95 -12.61
N ALA A 68 8.23 2.68 -11.73
CA ALA A 68 9.02 2.08 -10.64
C ALA A 68 8.16 1.41 -9.55
N ILE A 69 6.85 1.72 -9.49
CA ILE A 69 5.93 1.10 -8.54
C ILE A 69 5.56 -0.31 -9.02
N GLU A 70 5.86 -1.32 -8.20
CA GLU A 70 5.52 -2.72 -8.49
C GLU A 70 4.00 -2.86 -8.69
N GLY A 71 3.59 -3.14 -9.93
CA GLY A 71 2.18 -3.29 -10.30
C GLY A 71 1.62 -2.16 -11.18
N ILE A 72 2.39 -1.11 -11.44
CA ILE A 72 2.04 -0.05 -12.40
C ILE A 72 2.87 -0.24 -13.67
N GLY A 73 2.19 -0.55 -14.78
CA GLY A 73 2.82 -0.68 -16.11
C GLY A 73 2.82 0.64 -16.89
N ASP A 74 3.53 0.67 -18.02
CA ASP A 74 3.62 1.84 -18.90
C ASP A 74 2.24 2.41 -19.29
N GLU A 75 1.28 1.56 -19.67
CA GLU A 75 -0.07 2.00 -20.07
C GLU A 75 -0.80 2.72 -18.92
N MET A 76 -0.69 2.20 -17.69
CA MET A 76 -1.28 2.84 -16.51
C MET A 76 -0.62 4.19 -16.21
N ALA A 77 0.71 4.26 -16.34
CA ALA A 77 1.47 5.49 -16.13
C ALA A 77 1.10 6.55 -17.19
N GLU A 78 0.95 6.16 -18.45
CA GLU A 78 0.55 7.05 -19.54
C GLU A 78 -0.87 7.59 -19.35
N SER A 79 -1.85 6.72 -19.03
CA SER A 79 -3.22 7.15 -18.72
C SER A 79 -3.27 8.12 -17.53
N TYR A 80 -2.46 7.88 -16.50
CA TYR A 80 -2.36 8.76 -15.34
C TYR A 80 -1.82 10.14 -15.71
N LEU A 81 -0.68 10.19 -16.42
CA LEU A 81 -0.05 11.43 -16.83
C LEU A 81 -0.93 12.24 -17.79
N GLU A 82 -1.58 11.58 -18.74
CA GLU A 82 -2.48 12.25 -19.68
C GLU A 82 -3.70 12.83 -18.94
N PHE A 83 -4.27 12.09 -17.98
CA PHE A 83 -5.36 12.61 -17.16
C PHE A 83 -4.93 13.85 -16.37
N MET A 84 -3.77 13.82 -15.70
CA MET A 84 -3.26 14.95 -14.93
C MET A 84 -2.94 16.15 -15.83
N ARG A 85 -2.40 15.92 -17.03
CA ARG A 85 -2.14 16.96 -18.02
C ARG A 85 -3.43 17.67 -18.46
N VAL A 86 -4.49 16.91 -18.73
CA VAL A 86 -5.76 17.46 -19.23
C VAL A 86 -6.63 18.09 -18.12
N ASN A 87 -6.60 17.53 -16.91
CA ASN A 87 -7.53 17.88 -15.83
C ASN A 87 -6.87 18.59 -14.64
N SER A 88 -5.61 19.02 -14.75
CA SER A 88 -4.81 19.61 -13.67
C SER A 88 -5.55 20.69 -12.86
N ASP A 89 -6.17 21.67 -13.53
CA ASP A 89 -6.91 22.74 -12.86
C ASP A 89 -8.08 22.21 -12.02
N THR A 90 -8.88 21.28 -12.57
CA THR A 90 -10.01 20.68 -11.87
C THR A 90 -9.55 19.80 -10.70
N VAL A 91 -8.48 19.03 -10.89
CA VAL A 91 -7.90 18.21 -9.82
C VAL A 91 -7.41 19.09 -8.68
N ALA A 92 -6.73 20.20 -8.97
CA ALA A 92 -6.24 21.14 -7.97
C ALA A 92 -7.40 21.81 -7.21
N GLU A 93 -8.46 22.24 -7.92
CA GLU A 93 -9.66 22.80 -7.31
C GLU A 93 -10.34 21.80 -6.36
N LEU A 94 -10.52 20.55 -6.82
CA LEU A 94 -11.11 19.48 -6.01
C LEU A 94 -10.26 19.16 -4.78
N GLN A 95 -8.93 19.14 -4.92
CA GLN A 95 -8.01 18.92 -3.80
C GLN A 95 -8.12 20.04 -2.75
N GLN A 96 -8.27 21.30 -3.18
CA GLN A 96 -8.49 22.43 -2.27
C GLN A 96 -9.86 22.38 -1.58
N ILE A 97 -10.90 21.86 -2.24
CA ILE A 97 -12.23 21.76 -1.65
C ILE A 97 -12.31 20.60 -0.65
N LEU A 98 -11.74 19.45 -1.02
CA LEU A 98 -11.87 18.19 -0.30
C LEU A 98 -10.78 17.99 0.76
N HIS A 99 -9.61 18.62 0.63
CA HIS A 99 -8.47 18.45 1.53
C HIS A 99 -8.17 16.97 1.84
N PRO A 100 -7.86 16.15 0.83
CA PRO A 100 -7.53 14.75 1.08
C PRO A 100 -6.33 14.63 2.01
N VAL A 101 -6.32 13.58 2.82
CA VAL A 101 -5.26 13.31 3.81
C VAL A 101 -4.33 12.24 3.23
N ALA A 102 -3.05 12.58 3.10
CA ALA A 102 -2.03 11.62 2.69
C ALA A 102 -1.98 10.45 3.68
N PRO A 103 -1.60 9.24 3.21
CA PRO A 103 -1.31 8.14 4.13
C PRO A 103 -0.32 8.61 5.19
N ALA A 104 -0.49 8.16 6.44
CA ALA A 104 0.55 8.35 7.43
C ALA A 104 1.84 7.75 6.84
N GLN A 105 2.88 8.57 6.70
CA GLN A 105 4.19 8.06 6.28
C GLN A 105 4.53 6.95 7.26
N ARG A 106 4.58 5.70 6.77
CA ARG A 106 5.27 4.66 7.50
C ARG A 106 6.69 5.20 7.59
N GLU A 107 7.17 5.45 8.81
CA GLU A 107 8.59 5.77 9.01
C GLU A 107 9.36 4.78 8.15
N GLU A 108 10.20 5.28 7.24
CA GLU A 108 11.04 4.40 6.44
C GLU A 108 11.72 3.47 7.42
N VAL A 109 11.40 2.18 7.30
CA VAL A 109 12.00 1.21 8.19
C VAL A 109 13.50 1.38 8.03
N GLN A 110 14.16 1.72 9.13
CA GLN A 110 15.61 1.89 9.15
C GLN A 110 16.24 0.65 8.52
N GLU A 111 17.37 0.86 7.84
CA GLU A 111 18.13 -0.24 7.24
C GLU A 111 18.32 -1.34 8.27
N ASN A 112 17.80 -2.53 7.94
CA ASN A 112 17.82 -3.68 8.81
C ASN A 112 17.99 -4.97 7.99
N PRO A 113 18.42 -6.08 8.61
CA PRO A 113 18.73 -7.31 7.89
C PRO A 113 17.58 -7.92 7.07
N PHE A 114 16.33 -7.52 7.34
CA PHE A 114 15.12 -8.09 6.74
C PHE A 114 14.42 -7.15 5.75
N LYS A 115 14.82 -5.88 5.65
CA LYS A 115 14.24 -4.91 4.72
C LYS A 115 14.35 -5.39 3.28
N GLY A 116 13.22 -5.46 2.56
CA GLY A 116 13.13 -5.90 1.17
C GLY A 116 13.38 -7.40 0.94
N LYS A 117 13.63 -8.18 2.00
CA LYS A 117 13.94 -9.61 1.92
C LYS A 117 12.68 -10.46 1.87
N THR A 118 12.69 -11.51 1.05
CA THR A 118 11.62 -12.51 1.02
C THR A 118 11.87 -13.57 2.08
N VAL A 119 10.95 -13.68 3.04
CA VAL A 119 11.10 -14.54 4.22
C VAL A 119 10.00 -15.60 4.27
N VAL A 120 10.34 -16.85 4.64
CA VAL A 120 9.37 -17.93 4.82
C VAL A 120 9.46 -18.46 6.25
N LEU A 121 8.31 -18.61 6.91
CA LEU A 121 8.21 -19.19 8.26
C LEU A 121 7.87 -20.69 8.18
N THR A 122 8.55 -21.53 8.96
CA THR A 122 8.22 -22.96 9.11
C THR A 122 8.49 -23.51 10.51
N GLY A 123 7.91 -24.65 10.87
CA GLY A 123 8.05 -25.23 12.21
C GLY A 123 7.21 -24.55 13.29
N THR A 124 7.23 -25.12 14.49
CA THR A 124 6.56 -24.63 15.69
C THR A 124 7.36 -23.47 16.27
N MET A 125 6.74 -22.30 16.29
CA MET A 125 7.37 -21.05 16.75
C MET A 125 7.06 -20.79 18.22
N SER A 126 7.92 -20.02 18.91
CA SER A 126 7.72 -19.62 20.30
C SER A 126 6.56 -18.62 20.49
N GLU A 127 6.21 -17.89 19.42
CA GLU A 127 5.06 -16.99 19.36
C GLU A 127 4.10 -17.37 18.22
N PRO A 128 2.83 -16.91 18.25
CA PRO A 128 1.91 -17.11 17.13
C PRO A 128 2.50 -16.61 15.81
N ARG A 129 2.56 -17.47 14.79
CA ARG A 129 3.09 -17.12 13.46
C ARG A 129 2.54 -15.80 12.88
N PRO A 130 1.24 -15.44 13.05
CA PRO A 130 0.74 -14.14 12.61
C PRO A 130 1.47 -12.95 13.24
N LYS A 131 1.84 -13.04 14.53
CA LYS A 131 2.57 -11.99 15.24
C LYS A 131 4.00 -11.83 14.70
N ILE A 132 4.68 -12.96 14.46
CA ILE A 132 6.03 -12.96 13.86
C ILE A 132 5.99 -12.41 12.43
N LYS A 133 4.94 -12.76 11.68
CA LYS A 133 4.70 -12.24 10.34
C LYS A 133 4.54 -10.71 10.37
N GLU A 134 3.67 -10.19 11.22
CA GLU A 134 3.46 -8.73 11.37
C GLU A 134 4.75 -8.01 11.76
N MET A 135 5.55 -8.57 12.68
CA MET A 135 6.85 -8.03 13.05
C MET A 135 7.80 -7.96 11.85
N LEU A 136 7.95 -9.04 11.08
CA LEU A 136 8.83 -9.05 9.91
C LEU A 136 8.33 -8.11 8.80
N GLU A 137 7.02 -8.01 8.59
CA GLU A 137 6.41 -7.07 7.65
C GLU A 137 6.62 -5.62 8.09
N SER A 138 6.57 -5.33 9.40
CA SER A 138 6.92 -4.01 9.95
C SER A 138 8.41 -3.65 9.80
N LEU A 139 9.27 -4.66 9.65
CA LEU A 139 10.69 -4.48 9.32
C LEU A 139 10.93 -4.35 7.80
N GLY A 140 9.86 -4.35 6.99
CA GLY A 140 9.93 -4.22 5.53
C GLY A 140 10.22 -5.52 4.79
N ALA A 141 10.07 -6.68 5.44
CA ALA A 141 10.22 -7.98 4.80
C ALA A 141 8.95 -8.42 4.06
N LYS A 142 9.10 -9.20 2.98
CA LYS A 142 8.01 -9.85 2.26
C LYS A 142 7.83 -11.29 2.78
N VAL A 143 6.80 -11.55 3.58
CA VAL A 143 6.57 -12.90 4.15
C VAL A 143 5.77 -13.79 3.19
N SER A 144 6.37 -14.88 2.72
CA SER A 144 5.76 -15.85 1.80
C SER A 144 5.41 -17.18 2.49
N GLY A 145 4.37 -17.85 1.99
CA GLY A 145 3.95 -19.16 2.48
C GLY A 145 4.76 -20.34 1.93
N SER A 146 5.60 -20.11 0.92
CA SER A 146 6.32 -21.17 0.20
C SER A 146 7.78 -20.80 -0.09
N VAL A 147 8.64 -21.81 -0.01
CA VAL A 147 10.08 -21.68 -0.31
C VAL A 147 10.31 -21.78 -1.82
N SER A 148 11.03 -20.80 -2.35
CA SER A 148 11.46 -20.70 -3.75
C SER A 148 12.94 -20.31 -3.82
N LYS A 149 13.53 -20.34 -5.02
CA LYS A 149 14.90 -19.82 -5.25
C LYS A 149 15.03 -18.30 -5.04
N LYS A 150 13.91 -17.57 -4.99
CA LYS A 150 13.87 -16.13 -4.69
C LYS A 150 13.71 -15.84 -3.20
N THR A 151 13.56 -16.87 -2.37
CA THR A 151 13.47 -16.71 -0.93
C THR A 151 14.86 -16.34 -0.41
N ASP A 152 14.98 -15.24 0.30
CA ASP A 152 16.24 -14.84 0.95
C ASP A 152 16.45 -15.63 2.24
N TYR A 153 15.43 -15.70 3.10
CA TYR A 153 15.52 -16.38 4.39
C TYR A 153 14.39 -17.40 4.61
N LEU A 154 14.74 -18.58 5.13
CA LEU A 154 13.81 -19.47 5.82
C LEU A 154 14.03 -19.32 7.32
N ILE A 155 13.03 -18.83 8.03
CA ILE A 155 13.04 -18.83 9.49
C ILE A 155 12.31 -20.07 9.99
N TYR A 156 12.94 -20.82 10.88
CA TYR A 156 12.38 -22.03 11.43
C TYR A 156 12.40 -22.11 12.95
N GLY A 157 11.34 -22.68 13.51
CA GLY A 157 11.28 -23.13 14.89
C GLY A 157 11.45 -24.65 15.00
N GLU A 158 10.93 -25.25 16.06
CA GLU A 158 10.96 -26.71 16.24
C GLU A 158 10.23 -27.43 15.09
N ASP A 159 10.64 -28.64 14.72
CA ASP A 159 10.00 -29.43 13.65
C ASP A 159 9.83 -28.68 12.31
N ALA A 160 10.91 -28.04 11.84
CA ALA A 160 10.93 -27.23 10.61
C ALA A 160 10.36 -27.93 9.35
N GLY A 161 10.44 -29.27 9.31
CA GLY A 161 9.78 -30.13 8.33
C GLY A 161 10.28 -29.97 6.90
N SER A 162 9.49 -30.43 5.93
CA SER A 162 9.87 -30.52 4.51
C SER A 162 10.20 -29.18 3.82
N LYS A 163 9.84 -28.04 4.43
CA LYS A 163 10.22 -26.71 3.94
C LYS A 163 11.68 -26.39 4.23
N TYR A 164 12.24 -26.90 5.32
CA TYR A 164 13.66 -26.79 5.64
C TYR A 164 14.51 -27.51 4.60
N ASP A 165 14.19 -28.77 4.33
CA ASP A 165 14.91 -29.56 3.31
C ASP A 165 14.86 -28.87 1.94
N LYS A 166 13.71 -28.30 1.59
CA LYS A 166 13.53 -27.55 0.35
C LYS A 166 14.38 -26.27 0.31
N ALA A 167 14.48 -25.53 1.41
CA ALA A 167 15.31 -24.32 1.49
C ALA A 167 16.79 -24.66 1.33
N VAL A 168 17.27 -25.69 2.03
CA VAL A 168 18.64 -26.21 1.89
C VAL A 168 18.92 -26.62 0.44
N SER A 169 17.98 -27.31 -0.21
CA SER A 169 18.13 -27.72 -1.63
C SER A 169 18.22 -26.54 -2.61
N PHE A 170 17.64 -25.39 -2.26
CA PHE A 170 17.66 -24.18 -3.07
C PHE A 170 18.79 -23.21 -2.70
N GLY A 171 19.59 -23.54 -1.68
CA GLY A 171 20.65 -22.66 -1.18
C GLY A 171 20.11 -21.39 -0.52
N VAL A 172 18.91 -21.46 0.06
CA VAL A 172 18.28 -20.36 0.80
C VAL A 172 18.89 -20.30 2.20
N ASP A 173 19.21 -19.10 2.70
CA ASP A 173 19.75 -18.94 4.05
C ASP A 173 18.70 -19.34 5.10
N THR A 174 19.06 -20.26 5.99
CA THR A 174 18.18 -20.75 7.05
C THR A 174 18.56 -20.11 8.39
N LEU A 175 17.59 -19.58 9.12
CA LEU A 175 17.76 -18.97 10.43
C LEU A 175 16.80 -19.61 11.43
N THR A 176 17.28 -19.92 12.63
CA THR A 176 16.40 -20.21 13.76
C THR A 176 15.63 -18.95 14.18
N GLU A 177 14.54 -19.13 14.93
CA GLU A 177 13.81 -18.01 15.50
C GLU A 177 14.69 -17.13 16.40
N ASP A 178 15.61 -17.73 17.16
CA ASP A 178 16.54 -17.01 18.02
C ASP A 178 17.60 -16.24 17.22
N GLU A 179 18.12 -16.81 16.13
CA GLU A 179 19.02 -16.09 15.22
C GLU A 179 18.33 -14.92 14.53
N MET A 180 17.05 -15.07 14.19
CA MET A 180 16.24 -13.97 13.68
C MET A 180 16.09 -12.87 14.73
N LYS A 181 15.71 -13.21 15.98
CA LYS A 181 15.59 -12.24 17.07
C LYS A 181 16.92 -11.53 17.34
N ASN A 182 18.05 -12.24 17.32
CA ASN A 182 19.37 -11.64 17.49
C ASN A 182 19.74 -10.67 16.35
N LYS A 183 19.33 -10.98 15.10
CA LYS A 183 19.50 -10.05 13.97
C LYS A 183 18.64 -8.80 14.09
N ILE A 184 17.47 -8.89 14.73
CA ILE A 184 16.58 -7.75 14.99
C ILE A 184 17.07 -6.92 16.19
N GLY A 185 17.49 -7.57 17.29
CA GLY A 185 17.89 -6.91 18.53
C GLY A 185 19.27 -6.23 18.51
N ASN A 186 20.04 -6.38 17.43
CA ASN A 186 21.29 -5.65 17.17
C ASN A 186 21.08 -4.33 16.39
N LEU A 187 19.82 -3.86 16.29
CA LEU A 187 19.42 -2.54 15.77
C LEU A 187 19.36 -1.53 16.93
#